data_AF-A0A257C6A5-F1
#
_entry.id   AF-A0A257C6A5-F1
#
_cell.length_a   1.000
_cell.length_b   1.000
_cell.length_c   1.000
_cell.angle_alpha   90.00
_cell.angle_beta   90.00
_cell.angle_gamma   90.00
#
_symmetry.space_group_name_H-M   'P 1'
#
loop_
_entity.id
_entity.type
_entity.pdbx_description
1 polymer ?
#
loop_
_entity_poly.entity_id
_entity_poly.type
_entity_poly.pdbx_seq_one_letter_code
_entity_poly.pdbx_strand_id
1 'polypeptide(L)'
;MTRRWTSAARHLRSPRRPPRARLRPARPLPARPSSLDGLARRPLCRRDNQGVTVSAPFPLPPEAPLPELTLTPETAALAARLDAALPQTQCTRCGYPDCQGYARAMAAGAAPINQCPPGGAEGIRRLSALTGRPVIPLNPVNGREAPRAVAVIDESWCIGCTLCIKACPVDTIVGASKLMHTVIEADCTGCELCVPACPVDCISMVSVTGEATGWNAWSPLRADAARERYAFHRMRIDRDKRDNDQRLAEKAAHKLADLENQTLHTDPAIIERKRAVIEAALQRARAQRSGAEPDDEVGQ
;
A
#
# COMPACT_ATOMS: atom_id res chain seq x y z
N MET A 1 -15.29 -69.31 1.33
CA MET A 1 -14.65 -69.73 0.06
C MET A 1 -14.80 -68.62 -0.98
N THR A 2 -13.77 -67.78 -1.02
CA THR A 2 -13.24 -66.96 -2.12
C THR A 2 -14.09 -66.71 -3.38
N ARG A 3 -14.74 -65.53 -3.45
CA ARG A 3 -15.19 -64.94 -4.73
C ARG A 3 -14.00 -64.30 -5.43
N ARG A 4 -13.55 -64.91 -6.53
CA ARG A 4 -12.50 -64.39 -7.42
C ARG A 4 -12.96 -63.08 -8.07
N TRP A 5 -12.28 -61.99 -7.78
CA TRP A 5 -12.34 -60.74 -8.54
C TRP A 5 -11.37 -60.87 -9.72
N THR A 6 -11.89 -60.97 -10.94
CA THR A 6 -11.09 -60.83 -12.17
C THR A 6 -10.83 -59.35 -12.42
N SER A 7 -9.56 -58.96 -12.27
CA SER A 7 -9.07 -57.61 -12.55
C SER A 7 -9.08 -57.36 -14.07
N ALA A 8 -9.96 -56.47 -14.54
CA ALA A 8 -9.93 -55.97 -15.91
C ALA A 8 -8.87 -54.87 -16.01
N ALA A 9 -7.66 -55.23 -16.44
CA ALA A 9 -6.61 -54.28 -16.76
C ALA A 9 -6.99 -53.48 -18.01
N ARG A 10 -7.53 -52.27 -17.83
CA ARG A 10 -7.61 -51.26 -18.90
C ARG A 10 -6.20 -50.76 -19.20
N HIS A 11 -5.68 -51.08 -20.38
CA HIS A 11 -4.48 -50.46 -20.92
C HIS A 11 -4.71 -48.95 -21.13
N LEU A 12 -4.26 -48.14 -20.17
CA LEU A 12 -4.10 -46.70 -20.33
C LEU A 12 -2.98 -46.46 -21.34
N ARG A 13 -3.34 -46.14 -22.59
CA ARG A 13 -2.40 -45.62 -23.59
C ARG A 13 -1.83 -44.29 -23.07
N SER A 14 -0.51 -44.22 -22.95
CA SER A 14 0.21 -42.98 -22.64
C SER A 14 -0.13 -41.88 -23.66
N PRO A 15 -0.37 -40.63 -23.24
CA PRO A 15 -0.60 -39.54 -24.17
C PRO A 15 0.67 -39.29 -25.00
N ARG A 16 0.51 -39.22 -26.33
CA ARG A 16 1.59 -38.91 -27.27
C ARG A 16 2.16 -37.52 -26.96
N ARG A 17 3.48 -37.42 -26.79
CA ARG A 17 4.20 -36.13 -26.69
C ARG A 17 3.89 -35.27 -27.92
N PRO A 18 3.52 -33.99 -27.76
CA PRO A 18 3.39 -33.09 -28.90
C PRO A 18 4.77 -32.89 -29.59
N PRO A 19 4.79 -32.67 -30.91
CA PRO A 19 6.04 -32.42 -31.62
C PRO A 19 6.71 -31.13 -31.13
N ARG A 20 8.04 -31.16 -30.98
CA ARG A 20 8.83 -29.97 -30.61
C ARG A 20 8.57 -28.85 -31.62
N ALA A 21 8.00 -27.75 -31.17
CA ALA A 21 7.90 -26.52 -31.95
C ALA A 21 9.31 -26.07 -32.35
N ARG A 22 9.59 -25.99 -33.66
CA ARG A 22 10.82 -25.39 -34.16
C ARG A 22 10.76 -23.90 -33.86
N LEU A 23 11.63 -23.45 -32.96
CA LEU A 23 11.85 -22.02 -32.70
C LEU A 23 12.22 -21.33 -34.02
N ARG A 24 11.43 -20.35 -34.43
CA ARG A 24 11.79 -19.47 -35.56
C ARG A 24 13.01 -18.64 -35.15
N PRO A 25 14.02 -18.48 -36.01
CA PRO A 25 15.13 -17.58 -35.72
C PRO A 25 14.61 -16.14 -35.60
N ALA A 26 15.12 -15.41 -34.62
CA ALA A 26 14.80 -14.01 -34.40
C ALA A 26 15.13 -13.17 -35.65
N ARG A 27 14.21 -12.30 -36.06
CA ARG A 27 14.46 -11.30 -37.11
C ARG A 27 15.58 -10.36 -36.62
N PRO A 28 16.62 -10.08 -37.43
CA PRO A 28 17.62 -9.09 -37.06
C PRO A 28 16.98 -7.70 -36.98
N LEU A 29 17.32 -6.97 -35.92
CA LEU A 29 16.95 -5.56 -35.74
C LEU A 29 17.62 -4.70 -36.83
N PRO A 30 16.96 -3.66 -37.35
CA PRO A 30 17.57 -2.78 -38.34
C PRO A 30 18.78 -2.04 -37.75
N ALA A 31 19.84 -1.94 -38.55
CA ALA A 31 21.08 -1.26 -38.20
C ALA A 31 20.83 0.24 -37.95
N ARG A 32 21.47 0.77 -36.90
CA ARG A 32 21.50 2.22 -36.61
C ARG A 32 22.25 2.94 -37.74
N PRO A 33 21.71 4.05 -38.29
CA PRO A 33 22.44 4.82 -39.29
C PRO A 33 23.71 5.42 -38.68
N SER A 34 24.83 5.07 -39.30
CA SER A 34 26.16 5.61 -39.06
C SER A 34 26.37 6.84 -39.94
N SER A 35 26.08 8.02 -39.43
CA SER A 35 26.56 9.27 -40.05
C SER A 35 26.76 10.32 -38.97
N LEU A 36 28.00 10.41 -38.52
CA LEU A 36 28.59 11.57 -37.84
C LEU A 36 28.84 12.65 -38.88
N ASP A 37 27.80 13.31 -39.35
CA ASP A 37 27.94 14.55 -40.14
C ASP A 37 26.78 15.48 -39.80
N GLY A 38 27.10 16.59 -39.13
CA GLY A 38 26.10 17.58 -38.71
C GLY A 38 26.23 18.07 -37.26
N LEU A 39 27.43 18.11 -36.70
CA LEU A 39 27.72 18.87 -35.45
C LEU A 39 27.77 20.38 -35.74
N ALA A 40 26.64 20.94 -36.19
CA ALA A 40 26.39 22.36 -35.95
C ALA A 40 26.03 22.49 -34.47
N ARG A 41 26.96 23.07 -33.70
CA ARG A 41 26.82 23.37 -32.27
C ARG A 41 25.50 24.14 -32.05
N ARG A 42 24.44 23.43 -31.66
CA ARG A 42 23.21 24.06 -31.16
C ARG A 42 23.61 24.85 -29.92
N PRO A 43 23.21 26.12 -29.80
CA PRO A 43 23.54 26.91 -28.62
C PRO A 43 23.03 26.15 -27.39
N LEU A 44 23.87 26.05 -26.35
CA LEU A 44 23.39 25.72 -25.02
C LEU A 44 22.26 26.71 -24.72
N CYS A 45 21.02 26.26 -24.81
CA CYS A 45 19.92 26.93 -24.14
C CYS A 45 20.28 26.90 -22.66
N ARG A 46 20.90 27.98 -22.16
CA ARG A 46 20.71 28.43 -20.79
C ARG A 46 19.20 28.49 -20.63
N ARG A 47 18.62 27.46 -20.03
CA ARG A 47 17.28 27.58 -19.47
C ARG A 47 17.45 28.58 -18.35
N ASP A 48 17.02 29.80 -18.62
CA ASP A 48 16.80 30.80 -17.59
C ASP A 48 15.88 30.15 -16.56
N ASN A 49 16.45 29.90 -15.38
CA ASN A 49 15.74 29.45 -14.19
C ASN A 49 14.95 30.64 -13.64
N GLN A 50 14.04 31.19 -14.45
CA GLN A 50 13.03 32.11 -13.94
C GLN A 50 12.07 31.26 -13.12
N GLY A 51 12.08 31.54 -11.82
CA GLY A 51 11.51 30.69 -10.77
C GLY A 51 10.20 30.04 -11.16
N VAL A 52 10.26 28.75 -11.46
CA VAL A 52 9.10 27.89 -11.31
C VAL A 52 8.84 27.86 -9.81
N THR A 53 7.92 28.70 -9.36
CA THR A 53 7.29 28.54 -8.05
C THR A 53 6.75 27.12 -8.05
N VAL A 54 7.43 26.22 -7.33
CA VAL A 54 6.89 24.91 -7.00
C VAL A 54 5.56 25.22 -6.33
N SER A 55 4.45 24.98 -7.04
CA SER A 55 3.13 25.09 -6.46
C SER A 55 3.17 24.33 -5.15
N ALA A 56 2.76 25.01 -4.08
CA ALA A 56 2.81 24.51 -2.72
C ALA A 56 2.33 23.04 -2.68
N PRO A 57 2.95 22.18 -1.87
CA PRO A 57 2.48 20.81 -1.70
C PRO A 57 0.98 20.86 -1.44
N PHE A 58 0.24 20.07 -2.23
CA PHE A 58 -1.20 19.88 -2.05
C PHE A 58 -1.43 19.69 -0.54
N PRO A 59 -2.25 20.53 0.12
CA PRO A 59 -2.43 20.41 1.55
C PRO A 59 -2.89 18.98 1.81
N LEU A 60 -2.06 18.23 2.55
CA LEU A 60 -2.47 16.95 3.09
C LEU A 60 -3.81 17.21 3.79
N PRO A 61 -4.85 16.38 3.56
CA PRO A 61 -6.09 16.52 4.30
C PRO A 61 -5.71 16.56 5.79
N PRO A 62 -6.33 17.43 6.60
CA PRO A 62 -6.01 17.51 8.01
C PRO A 62 -6.09 16.10 8.58
N GLU A 63 -5.02 15.64 9.22
CA GLU A 63 -5.01 14.48 10.10
C GLU A 63 -5.89 14.80 11.32
N ALA A 64 -7.17 15.07 11.09
CA ALA A 64 -8.15 14.95 12.13
C ALA A 64 -8.23 13.45 12.41
N PRO A 65 -7.82 12.98 13.60
CA PRO A 65 -8.10 11.60 13.97
C PRO A 65 -9.61 11.41 13.81
N LEU A 66 -10.01 10.45 12.98
CA LEU A 66 -11.40 10.04 12.91
C LEU A 66 -11.85 9.81 14.37
N PRO A 67 -13.00 10.35 14.79
CA PRO A 67 -13.45 10.26 16.17
C PRO A 67 -13.34 8.80 16.61
N GLU A 68 -12.78 8.57 17.79
CA GLU A 68 -12.57 7.24 18.33
C GLU A 68 -13.94 6.61 18.62
N LEU A 69 -14.53 6.04 17.57
CA LEU A 69 -15.85 5.43 17.58
C LEU A 69 -15.76 4.19 18.46
N THR A 70 -16.14 4.33 19.73
CA THR A 70 -16.29 3.20 20.65
C THR A 70 -17.47 2.35 20.18
N LEU A 71 -17.16 1.22 19.53
CA LEU A 71 -18.15 0.30 19.01
C LEU A 71 -18.67 -0.61 20.14
N THR A 72 -19.99 -0.78 20.20
CA THR A 72 -20.62 -1.86 20.94
C THR A 72 -20.21 -3.23 20.35
N PRO A 73 -20.30 -4.34 21.11
CA PRO A 73 -20.00 -5.68 20.58
C PRO A 73 -20.80 -6.02 19.31
N GLU A 74 -22.07 -5.61 19.24
CA GLU A 74 -22.92 -5.82 18.07
C GLU A 74 -22.46 -5.02 16.86
N THR A 75 -22.13 -3.75 17.04
CA THR A 75 -21.61 -2.90 15.95
C THR A 75 -20.21 -3.33 15.51
N ALA A 76 -19.38 -3.86 16.42
CA ALA A 76 -18.11 -4.49 16.07
C ALA A 76 -18.30 -5.77 15.24
N ALA A 77 -19.28 -6.61 15.59
CA ALA A 77 -19.62 -7.81 14.81
C ALA A 77 -20.19 -7.45 13.41
N LEU A 78 -21.00 -6.39 13.30
CA LEU A 78 -21.44 -5.86 12.01
C LEU A 78 -20.26 -5.31 11.20
N ALA A 79 -19.35 -4.55 11.83
CA ALA A 79 -18.15 -4.04 11.17
C ALA A 79 -17.30 -5.16 10.58
N ALA A 80 -17.11 -6.26 11.30
CA ALA A 80 -16.38 -7.43 10.79
C ALA A 80 -17.04 -8.06 9.56
N ARG A 81 -18.38 -8.20 9.57
CA ARG A 81 -19.13 -8.70 8.39
C ARG A 81 -19.06 -7.76 7.20
N LEU A 82 -19.12 -6.46 7.45
CA LEU A 82 -18.99 -5.44 6.40
C LEU A 82 -17.58 -5.42 5.80
N ASP A 83 -16.55 -5.51 6.63
CA ASP A 83 -15.16 -5.63 6.18
C ASP A 83 -14.99 -6.86 5.27
N ALA A 84 -15.49 -8.02 5.70
CA ALA A 84 -15.47 -9.24 4.88
C ALA A 84 -16.23 -9.11 3.54
N ALA A 85 -17.22 -8.22 3.46
CA ALA A 85 -18.00 -7.97 2.25
C ALA A 85 -17.37 -6.91 1.32
N LEU A 86 -16.27 -6.26 1.72
CA LEU A 86 -15.55 -5.30 0.87
C LEU A 86 -14.57 -6.01 -0.09
N PRO A 87 -14.18 -5.35 -1.19
CA PRO A 87 -13.19 -5.90 -2.13
C PRO A 87 -11.76 -6.00 -1.58
N GLN A 88 -11.48 -5.39 -0.42
CA GLN A 88 -10.18 -5.49 0.26
C GLN A 88 -9.00 -4.96 -0.57
N THR A 89 -9.23 -3.92 -1.39
CA THR A 89 -8.16 -3.29 -2.19
C THR A 89 -7.25 -2.37 -1.37
N GLN A 90 -7.72 -1.85 -0.23
CA GLN A 90 -7.02 -0.88 0.63
C GLN A 90 -6.64 0.41 -0.09
N CYS A 91 -7.42 0.83 -1.09
CA CYS A 91 -7.10 1.97 -1.97
C CYS A 91 -7.40 3.36 -1.39
N THR A 92 -8.02 3.46 -0.21
CA THR A 92 -8.40 4.71 0.49
C THR A 92 -9.26 5.73 -0.29
N ARG A 93 -9.71 5.41 -1.51
CA ARG A 93 -10.57 6.27 -2.35
C ARG A 93 -11.87 6.70 -1.69
N CYS A 94 -12.35 5.95 -0.71
CA CYS A 94 -13.55 6.28 0.06
C CYS A 94 -13.31 7.34 1.16
N GLY A 95 -12.07 7.81 1.34
CA GLY A 95 -11.69 8.78 2.37
C GLY A 95 -11.34 8.15 3.73
N TYR A 96 -11.43 6.82 3.87
CA TYR A 96 -11.06 6.10 5.09
C TYR A 96 -9.66 5.50 4.97
N PRO A 97 -8.94 5.31 6.10
CA PRO A 97 -7.56 4.84 6.11
C PRO A 97 -7.40 3.44 5.50
N ASP A 98 -8.41 2.57 5.63
CA ASP A 98 -8.44 1.23 5.05
C ASP A 98 -9.89 0.69 4.97
N CYS A 99 -10.04 -0.53 4.45
CA CYS A 99 -11.34 -1.19 4.35
C CYS A 99 -12.00 -1.40 5.73
N GLN A 100 -11.21 -1.71 6.76
CA GLN A 100 -11.73 -1.91 8.11
C GLN A 100 -12.27 -0.59 8.70
N GLY A 101 -11.57 0.52 8.53
CA GLY A 101 -12.00 1.85 8.95
C GLY A 101 -13.32 2.25 8.30
N TYR A 102 -13.46 2.00 7.00
CA TYR A 102 -14.73 2.22 6.31
C TYR A 102 -15.84 1.31 6.84
N ALA A 103 -15.55 0.02 7.09
CA ALA A 103 -16.51 -0.92 7.63
C ALA A 103 -17.00 -0.54 9.05
N ARG A 104 -16.09 -0.07 9.92
CA ARG A 104 -16.42 0.46 11.25
C ARG A 104 -17.31 1.68 11.16
N ALA A 105 -16.97 2.63 10.28
CA ALA A 105 -17.78 3.83 10.07
C ALA A 105 -19.18 3.51 9.52
N MET A 106 -19.29 2.52 8.61
CA MET A 106 -20.60 2.03 8.14
C MET A 106 -21.40 1.40 9.29
N ALA A 107 -20.79 0.52 10.08
CA ALA A 107 -21.46 -0.13 11.21
C ALA A 107 -21.93 0.87 12.27
N ALA A 108 -21.15 1.93 12.52
CA ALA A 108 -21.50 3.01 13.44
C ALA A 108 -22.57 3.99 12.89
N GLY A 109 -22.96 3.88 11.61
CA GLY A 109 -23.88 4.84 11.00
C GLY A 109 -23.24 6.13 10.49
N ALA A 110 -21.93 6.29 10.66
CA ALA A 110 -21.19 7.49 10.26
C ALA A 110 -20.88 7.55 8.75
N ALA A 111 -20.96 6.43 8.03
CA ALA A 111 -20.65 6.37 6.60
C ALA A 111 -21.80 5.77 5.76
N PRO A 112 -22.10 6.33 4.57
CA PRO A 112 -22.95 5.69 3.58
C PRO A 112 -22.32 4.41 3.00
N ILE A 113 -23.14 3.50 2.45
CA ILE A 113 -22.69 2.21 1.89
C ILE A 113 -22.21 2.27 0.43
N ASN A 114 -22.26 3.45 -0.20
CA ASN A 114 -21.99 3.66 -1.62
C ASN A 114 -20.66 4.36 -1.89
N GLN A 115 -19.68 4.23 -1.01
CA GLN A 115 -18.45 5.03 -1.07
C GLN A 115 -17.28 4.27 -1.71
N CYS A 116 -17.43 2.99 -2.08
CA CYS A 116 -16.35 2.11 -2.54
C CYS A 116 -16.42 1.84 -4.07
N PRO A 117 -15.64 2.57 -4.91
CA PRO A 117 -15.64 2.34 -6.36
C PRO A 117 -15.23 0.93 -6.79
N PRO A 118 -14.19 0.29 -6.19
CA PRO A 118 -13.85 -1.09 -6.53
C PRO A 118 -14.97 -2.10 -6.23
N GLY A 119 -15.88 -1.78 -5.31
CA GLY A 119 -17.02 -2.63 -4.99
C GLY A 119 -18.13 -2.53 -6.04
N GLY A 120 -18.25 -1.38 -6.69
CA GLY A 120 -19.24 -1.14 -7.72
C GLY A 120 -20.68 -1.32 -7.24
N ALA A 121 -21.60 -1.44 -8.19
CA ALA A 121 -23.03 -1.62 -7.88
C ALA A 121 -23.31 -2.90 -7.07
N GLU A 122 -22.58 -3.98 -7.36
CA GLU A 122 -22.72 -5.26 -6.64
C GLU A 122 -22.25 -5.17 -5.19
N GLY A 123 -21.14 -4.47 -4.92
CA GLY A 123 -20.69 -4.23 -3.55
C GLY A 123 -21.72 -3.47 -2.72
N ILE A 124 -22.37 -2.46 -3.31
CA ILE A 124 -23.44 -1.71 -2.64
C ILE A 124 -24.62 -2.62 -2.28
N ARG A 125 -25.02 -3.53 -3.18
CA ARG A 125 -26.08 -4.51 -2.88
C ARG A 125 -25.71 -5.43 -1.72
N ARG A 126 -24.47 -5.92 -1.67
CA ARG A 126 -23.97 -6.76 -0.57
C ARG A 126 -23.98 -6.02 0.77
N LEU A 127 -23.51 -4.77 0.77
CA LEU A 127 -23.50 -3.93 1.97
C LEU A 127 -24.92 -3.55 2.41
N SER A 128 -25.83 -3.29 1.47
CA SER A 128 -27.26 -3.06 1.73
C SER A 128 -27.90 -4.27 2.42
N ALA A 129 -27.65 -5.49 1.93
CA ALA A 129 -28.17 -6.71 2.54
C ALA A 129 -27.68 -6.92 3.99
N LEU A 130 -26.45 -6.48 4.31
CA LEU A 130 -25.89 -6.59 5.67
C LEU A 130 -26.36 -5.49 6.62
N THR A 131 -26.59 -4.28 6.11
CA THR A 131 -26.95 -3.10 6.92
C THR A 131 -28.45 -2.80 6.98
N GLY A 132 -29.25 -3.38 6.08
CA GLY A 132 -30.66 -3.05 5.89
C GLY A 132 -30.91 -1.68 5.22
N ARG A 133 -29.85 -0.99 4.78
CA ARG A 133 -29.96 0.34 4.16
C ARG A 133 -30.36 0.23 2.68
N PRO A 134 -31.05 1.24 2.11
CA PRO A 134 -31.43 1.21 0.70
C PRO A 134 -30.21 1.21 -0.23
N VAL A 135 -30.33 0.50 -1.36
CA VAL A 135 -29.34 0.55 -2.44
C VAL A 135 -29.41 1.92 -3.12
N ILE A 136 -28.31 2.67 -3.06
CA ILE A 136 -28.16 3.97 -3.72
C ILE A 136 -26.99 3.91 -4.71
N PRO A 137 -26.95 4.74 -5.77
CA PRO A 137 -25.85 4.74 -6.74
C PRO A 137 -24.49 5.02 -6.10
N LEU A 138 -23.41 4.51 -6.70
CA LEU A 138 -22.03 4.78 -6.26
C LEU A 138 -21.77 6.30 -6.19
N ASN A 139 -21.12 6.75 -5.11
CA ASN A 139 -20.72 8.15 -4.96
C ASN A 139 -19.66 8.51 -6.02
N PRO A 140 -19.97 9.41 -6.98
CA PRO A 140 -19.05 9.75 -8.06
C PRO A 140 -17.81 10.53 -7.59
N VAL A 141 -17.87 11.17 -6.41
CA VAL A 141 -16.73 11.91 -5.83
C VAL A 141 -15.56 10.98 -5.53
N ASN A 142 -15.84 9.74 -5.12
CA ASN A 142 -14.81 8.77 -4.75
C ASN A 142 -14.26 8.00 -5.95
N GLY A 143 -14.84 8.20 -7.14
CA GLY A 143 -14.45 7.56 -8.38
C GLY A 143 -15.57 6.75 -9.02
N ARG A 144 -15.20 5.98 -10.04
CA ARG A 144 -16.12 5.18 -10.87
C ARG A 144 -15.80 3.71 -10.75
N GLU A 145 -16.80 2.87 -10.96
CA GLU A 145 -16.60 1.45 -11.18
C GLU A 145 -15.83 1.26 -12.50
N ALA A 146 -14.72 0.52 -12.46
CA ALA A 146 -13.81 0.34 -13.58
C ALA A 146 -13.20 -1.08 -13.57
N PRO A 147 -12.65 -1.54 -14.71
CA PRO A 147 -11.91 -2.78 -14.75
C PRO A 147 -10.74 -2.80 -13.78
N ARG A 148 -10.39 -4.00 -13.30
CA ARG A 148 -9.27 -4.15 -12.39
C ARG A 148 -7.96 -3.99 -13.16
N ALA A 149 -7.10 -3.11 -12.65
CA ALA A 149 -5.74 -2.96 -13.12
C ALA A 149 -4.72 -3.54 -12.12
N VAL A 150 -3.54 -3.89 -12.61
CA VAL A 150 -2.36 -4.22 -11.81
C VAL A 150 -1.26 -3.21 -12.09
N ALA A 151 -0.44 -2.92 -11.09
CA ALA A 151 0.71 -2.06 -11.26
C ALA A 151 1.81 -2.80 -12.03
N VAL A 152 2.43 -2.12 -12.99
CA VAL A 152 3.60 -2.58 -13.76
C VAL A 152 4.68 -1.52 -13.62
N ILE A 153 5.88 -1.95 -13.23
CA ILE A 153 7.05 -1.08 -13.04
C ILE A 153 7.97 -1.24 -14.25
N ASP A 154 8.33 -0.13 -14.90
CA ASP A 154 9.36 -0.14 -15.93
C ASP A 154 10.75 -0.26 -15.28
N GLU A 155 11.39 -1.42 -15.44
CA GLU A 155 12.68 -1.69 -14.81
C GLU A 155 13.82 -0.81 -15.35
N SER A 156 13.68 -0.25 -16.56
CA SER A 156 14.70 0.61 -17.15
C SER A 156 14.73 2.02 -16.55
N TRP A 157 13.64 2.44 -15.90
CA TRP A 157 13.54 3.74 -15.21
C TRP A 157 13.60 3.60 -13.69
N CYS A 158 13.35 2.41 -13.15
CA CYS A 158 13.34 2.18 -11.71
C CYS A 158 14.72 2.41 -11.08
N ILE A 159 14.80 3.34 -10.13
CA ILE A 159 16.04 3.68 -9.41
C ILE A 159 16.25 2.90 -8.09
N GLY A 160 15.36 1.98 -7.74
CA GLY A 160 15.49 1.20 -6.50
C GLY A 160 15.33 2.02 -5.21
N CYS A 161 14.45 3.04 -5.19
CA CYS A 161 14.27 3.95 -4.03
C CYS A 161 13.47 3.36 -2.85
N THR A 162 12.75 2.25 -3.07
CA THR A 162 11.90 1.51 -2.09
C THR A 162 10.61 2.21 -1.62
N LEU A 163 10.29 3.41 -2.13
CA LEU A 163 9.08 4.14 -1.73
C LEU A 163 7.79 3.40 -2.11
N CYS A 164 7.77 2.79 -3.30
CA CYS A 164 6.63 1.98 -3.75
C CYS A 164 6.40 0.74 -2.86
N ILE A 165 7.48 0.09 -2.37
CA ILE A 165 7.37 -1.04 -1.43
C ILE A 165 6.69 -0.58 -0.15
N LYS A 166 7.10 0.57 0.41
CA LYS A 166 6.49 1.12 1.63
C LYS A 166 5.02 1.51 1.44
N ALA A 167 4.65 1.97 0.25
CA ALA A 167 3.28 2.35 -0.09
C ALA A 167 2.37 1.16 -0.39
N CYS A 168 2.91 -0.04 -0.64
CA CYS A 168 2.12 -1.20 -1.01
C CYS A 168 1.45 -1.82 0.24
N PRO A 169 0.11 -1.80 0.36
CA PRO A 169 -0.56 -2.29 1.56
C PRO A 169 -0.55 -3.82 1.66
N VAL A 170 -0.29 -4.52 0.57
CA VAL A 170 -0.34 -5.99 0.48
C VAL A 170 1.03 -6.62 0.16
N ASP A 171 2.12 -5.84 0.27
CA ASP A 171 3.51 -6.28 0.08
C ASP A 171 3.77 -7.04 -1.24
N THR A 172 3.15 -6.61 -2.35
CA THR A 172 3.27 -7.30 -3.66
C THR A 172 4.44 -6.81 -4.51
N ILE A 173 5.13 -5.75 -4.07
CA ILE A 173 6.28 -5.19 -4.79
C ILE A 173 7.54 -5.76 -4.17
N VAL A 174 8.37 -6.39 -5.01
CA VAL A 174 9.61 -7.04 -4.58
C VAL A 174 10.83 -6.35 -5.17
N GLY A 175 11.91 -6.33 -4.41
CA GLY A 175 13.22 -5.77 -4.77
C GLY A 175 13.89 -5.20 -3.53
N ALA A 176 14.93 -4.40 -3.71
CA ALA A 176 15.72 -3.87 -2.61
C ALA A 176 16.30 -2.49 -2.95
N SER A 177 16.90 -1.84 -1.95
CA SER A 177 17.55 -0.55 -2.17
C SER A 177 18.60 -0.65 -3.26
N LYS A 178 18.54 0.28 -4.24
CA LYS A 178 19.43 0.34 -5.41
C LYS A 178 19.31 -0.88 -6.35
N LEU A 179 18.25 -1.66 -6.23
CA LEU A 179 17.90 -2.75 -7.16
C LEU A 179 16.50 -2.50 -7.73
N MET A 180 16.28 -2.93 -8.97
CA MET A 180 15.02 -2.75 -9.68
C MET A 180 13.91 -3.51 -8.96
N HIS A 181 12.73 -2.88 -8.91
CA HIS A 181 11.55 -3.48 -8.32
C HIS A 181 10.66 -4.11 -9.39
N THR A 182 9.92 -5.14 -9.02
CA THR A 182 8.88 -5.75 -9.85
C THR A 182 7.65 -6.06 -9.01
N VAL A 183 6.51 -6.30 -9.67
CA VAL A 183 5.21 -6.53 -9.02
C VAL A 183 4.79 -7.98 -9.20
N ILE A 184 4.39 -8.62 -8.11
CA ILE A 184 3.71 -9.92 -8.16
C ILE A 184 2.26 -9.67 -8.59
N GLU A 185 2.01 -9.69 -9.91
CA GLU A 185 0.73 -9.35 -10.53
C GLU A 185 -0.45 -10.16 -9.98
N ALA A 186 -0.21 -11.42 -9.61
CA ALA A 186 -1.23 -12.33 -9.08
C ALA A 186 -1.87 -11.80 -7.78
N ASP A 187 -1.07 -11.09 -6.97
CA ASP A 187 -1.44 -10.63 -5.64
C ASP A 187 -1.78 -9.14 -5.57
N CYS A 188 -1.35 -8.36 -6.57
CA CYS A 188 -1.61 -6.93 -6.68
C CYS A 188 -3.13 -6.66 -6.66
N THR A 189 -3.58 -5.78 -5.77
CA THR A 189 -5.00 -5.40 -5.65
C THR A 189 -5.43 -4.30 -6.60
N GLY A 190 -4.48 -3.63 -7.26
CA GLY A 190 -4.78 -2.46 -8.08
C GLY A 190 -5.13 -1.21 -7.28
N CYS A 191 -4.57 -1.06 -6.08
CA CYS A 191 -4.88 0.07 -5.18
C CYS A 191 -4.31 1.42 -5.61
N GLU A 192 -3.35 1.43 -6.55
CA GLU A 192 -2.68 2.61 -7.10
C GLU A 192 -1.85 3.45 -6.13
N LEU A 193 -1.79 3.11 -4.84
CA LEU A 193 -1.01 3.85 -3.83
C LEU A 193 0.49 3.98 -4.17
N CYS A 194 1.03 3.03 -4.92
CA CYS A 194 2.43 3.06 -5.35
C CYS A 194 2.75 4.06 -6.46
N VAL A 195 1.76 4.46 -7.27
CA VAL A 195 1.94 5.38 -8.41
C VAL A 195 2.45 6.76 -7.94
N PRO A 196 1.74 7.48 -7.05
CA PRO A 196 2.22 8.77 -6.57
C PRO A 196 3.47 8.67 -5.68
N ALA A 197 3.78 7.49 -5.14
CA ALA A 197 4.98 7.26 -4.35
C ALA A 197 6.26 7.15 -5.19
N CYS A 198 6.14 6.98 -6.52
CA CYS A 198 7.28 6.81 -7.39
C CYS A 198 7.88 8.16 -7.83
N PRO A 199 9.11 8.52 -7.42
CA PRO A 199 9.69 9.83 -7.72
C PRO A 199 10.14 9.99 -9.18
N VAL A 200 10.21 8.88 -9.92
CA VAL A 200 10.61 8.84 -11.34
C VAL A 200 9.47 8.43 -12.26
N ASP A 201 8.25 8.31 -11.71
CA ASP A 201 7.02 8.01 -12.45
C ASP A 201 7.11 6.80 -13.39
N CYS A 202 7.77 5.73 -12.92
CA CYS A 202 7.99 4.51 -13.72
C CYS A 202 6.90 3.43 -13.53
N ILE A 203 5.76 3.78 -12.91
CA ILE A 203 4.71 2.82 -12.57
C ILE A 203 3.45 3.11 -13.37
N SER A 204 2.95 2.11 -14.09
CA SER A 204 1.72 2.21 -14.87
C SER A 204 0.68 1.20 -14.39
N MET A 205 -0.60 1.49 -14.63
CA MET A 205 -1.71 0.60 -14.29
C MET A 205 -2.22 -0.08 -15.56
N VAL A 206 -2.14 -1.40 -15.61
CA VAL A 206 -2.55 -2.20 -16.77
C VAL A 206 -3.81 -2.99 -16.42
N SER A 207 -4.88 -2.78 -17.19
CA SER A 207 -6.13 -3.55 -17.02
C SER A 207 -5.90 -5.03 -17.34
N VAL A 208 -6.39 -5.92 -16.46
CA VAL A 208 -6.23 -7.38 -16.59
C VAL A 208 -7.55 -8.13 -16.60
N THR A 209 -8.68 -7.42 -16.54
CA THR A 209 -10.03 -8.02 -16.55
C THR A 209 -10.88 -7.60 -17.74
N GLY A 210 -10.28 -6.96 -18.75
CA GLY A 210 -11.00 -6.50 -19.94
C GLY A 210 -12.10 -5.51 -19.55
N GLU A 211 -13.35 -5.85 -19.86
CA GLU A 211 -14.53 -5.04 -19.52
C GLU A 211 -15.15 -5.42 -18.17
N ALA A 212 -14.74 -6.53 -17.55
CA ALA A 212 -15.30 -6.95 -16.27
C ALA A 212 -14.88 -5.95 -15.16
N THR A 213 -15.85 -5.53 -14.36
CA THR A 213 -15.71 -4.56 -13.25
C THR A 213 -16.21 -5.14 -11.93
N GLY A 214 -15.95 -4.43 -10.83
CA GLY A 214 -16.47 -4.77 -9.51
C GLY A 214 -16.18 -6.23 -9.11
N TRP A 215 -17.21 -6.92 -8.62
CA TRP A 215 -17.11 -8.33 -8.23
C TRP A 215 -17.05 -9.33 -9.40
N ASN A 216 -17.32 -8.89 -10.63
CA ASN A 216 -17.07 -9.70 -11.82
C ASN A 216 -15.57 -9.71 -12.18
N ALA A 217 -14.85 -8.65 -11.84
CA ALA A 217 -13.40 -8.53 -11.99
C ALA A 217 -12.61 -9.11 -10.81
N TRP A 218 -13.25 -9.19 -9.64
CA TRP A 218 -12.60 -9.49 -8.37
C TRP A 218 -13.41 -10.51 -7.57
N SER A 219 -12.94 -11.76 -7.54
CA SER A 219 -13.65 -12.85 -6.86
C SER A 219 -13.56 -12.74 -5.33
N PRO A 220 -14.52 -13.30 -4.57
CA PRO A 220 -14.46 -13.39 -3.11
C PRO A 220 -13.14 -13.99 -2.60
N LEU A 221 -12.66 -15.07 -3.21
CA LEU A 221 -11.39 -15.70 -2.85
C LEU A 221 -10.19 -14.74 -2.96
N ARG A 222 -10.16 -13.88 -3.99
CA ARG A 222 -9.10 -12.87 -4.15
C ARG A 222 -9.21 -11.75 -3.13
N ALA A 223 -10.43 -11.34 -2.79
CA ALA A 223 -10.66 -10.35 -1.73
C ALA A 223 -10.22 -10.90 -0.36
N ASP A 224 -10.53 -12.15 -0.03
CA ASP A 224 -10.09 -12.81 1.19
C ASP A 224 -8.55 -12.92 1.26
N ALA A 225 -7.92 -13.38 0.18
CA ALA A 225 -6.45 -13.45 0.10
C ALA A 225 -5.79 -12.07 0.23
N ALA A 226 -6.40 -11.02 -0.33
CA ALA A 226 -5.92 -9.65 -0.16
C ALA A 226 -6.07 -9.15 1.29
N ARG A 227 -7.18 -9.50 1.97
CA ARG A 227 -7.39 -9.19 3.39
C ARG A 227 -6.33 -9.85 4.26
N GLU A 228 -6.03 -11.12 4.01
CA GLU A 228 -5.00 -11.87 4.76
C GLU A 228 -3.60 -11.25 4.57
N ARG A 229 -3.24 -10.90 3.34
CA ARG A 229 -1.96 -10.21 3.06
C ARG A 229 -1.89 -8.84 3.74
N TYR A 230 -2.98 -8.06 3.68
CA TYR A 230 -3.03 -6.77 4.38
C TYR A 230 -2.86 -6.94 5.88
N ALA A 231 -3.52 -7.94 6.49
CA ALA A 231 -3.37 -8.24 7.91
C ALA A 231 -1.92 -8.63 8.26
N PHE A 232 -1.26 -9.45 7.43
CA PHE A 232 0.15 -9.79 7.63
C PHE A 232 1.08 -8.59 7.48
N HIS A 233 0.86 -7.75 6.46
CA HIS A 233 1.57 -6.49 6.27
C HIS A 233 1.44 -5.59 7.50
N ARG A 234 0.22 -5.38 8.00
CA ARG A 234 -0.03 -4.59 9.21
C ARG A 234 0.71 -5.15 10.42
N MET A 235 0.64 -6.46 10.65
CA MET A 235 1.38 -7.12 11.73
C MET A 235 2.90 -6.87 11.62
N ARG A 236 3.46 -6.95 10.41
CA ARG A 236 4.87 -6.68 10.15
C ARG A 236 5.22 -5.23 10.45
N ILE A 237 4.47 -4.27 9.89
CA ILE A 237 4.70 -2.83 10.10
C ILE A 237 4.60 -2.46 11.59
N ASP A 238 3.59 -2.97 12.29
CA ASP A 238 3.39 -2.68 13.71
C ASP A 238 4.49 -3.30 14.58
N ARG A 239 5.03 -4.46 14.19
CA ARG A 239 6.23 -5.03 14.83
C ARG A 239 7.47 -4.17 14.55
N ASP A 240 7.74 -3.86 13.29
CA ASP A 240 8.92 -3.09 12.88
C ASP A 240 8.93 -1.70 13.56
N LYS A 241 7.75 -1.08 13.70
CA LYS A 241 7.57 0.17 14.45
C LYS A 241 7.93 0.00 15.93
N ARG A 242 7.35 -1.00 16.62
CA ARG A 242 7.64 -1.27 18.03
C ARG A 242 9.13 -1.53 18.29
N ASP A 243 9.77 -2.34 17.44
CA ASP A 243 11.20 -2.67 17.56
C ASP A 243 12.08 -1.43 17.34
N ASN A 244 11.70 -0.58 16.39
CA ASN A 244 12.41 0.66 16.13
C ASN A 244 12.25 1.67 17.28
N ASP A 245 11.03 1.83 17.79
CA ASP A 245 10.70 2.73 18.89
C ASP A 245 11.45 2.30 20.17
N GLN A 246 11.52 0.99 20.44
CA GLN A 246 12.33 0.43 21.53
C GLN A 246 13.81 0.79 21.35
N ARG A 247 14.38 0.53 20.17
CA ARG A 247 15.80 0.83 19.88
C ARG A 247 16.11 2.32 20.03
N LEU A 248 15.21 3.20 19.60
CA LEU A 248 15.34 4.64 19.74
C LEU A 248 15.31 5.05 21.21
N ALA A 249 14.41 4.48 22.01
CA ALA A 249 14.32 4.73 23.45
C ALA A 249 15.60 4.28 24.19
N GLU A 250 16.12 3.09 23.88
CA GLU A 250 17.39 2.59 24.45
C GLU A 250 18.57 3.51 24.09
N LYS A 251 18.68 3.91 22.82
CA LYS A 251 19.70 4.87 22.37
C LYS A 251 19.57 6.23 23.05
N ALA A 252 18.34 6.72 23.25
CA ALA A 252 18.09 7.98 23.94
C ALA A 252 18.47 7.89 25.43
N ALA A 253 18.16 6.79 26.10
CA ALA A 253 18.58 6.55 27.50
C ALA A 253 20.10 6.49 27.65
N HIS A 254 20.80 5.80 26.74
CA HIS A 254 22.27 5.76 26.74
C HIS A 254 22.90 7.13 26.50
N LYS A 255 22.38 7.90 25.53
CA LYS A 255 22.84 9.27 25.26
C LYS A 255 22.61 10.20 26.44
N LEU A 256 21.52 10.03 27.19
CA LEU A 256 21.24 10.81 28.38
C LEU A 256 22.24 10.49 29.50
N ALA A 257 22.51 9.20 29.72
CA ALA A 257 23.43 8.74 30.77
C ALA A 257 24.88 9.20 30.54
N ASP A 258 25.30 9.34 29.29
CA ASP A 258 26.67 9.70 28.90
C ASP A 258 26.74 11.02 28.11
N LEU A 259 25.81 11.95 28.42
CA LEU A 259 25.64 13.19 27.67
C LEU A 259 26.89 14.08 27.73
N GLU A 260 27.54 14.14 28.89
CA GLU A 260 28.70 14.99 29.16
C GLU A 260 29.95 14.55 28.38
N ASN A 261 30.10 13.25 28.12
CA ASN A 261 31.22 12.73 27.33
C ASN A 261 30.92 12.68 25.82
N GLN A 262 29.64 12.62 25.42
CA GLN A 262 29.22 12.54 24.01
C GLN A 262 28.98 13.91 23.37
N THR A 263 28.93 14.98 24.15
CA THR A 263 28.73 16.35 23.66
C THR A 263 30.07 17.01 23.31
N LEU A 264 30.15 17.62 22.13
CA LEU A 264 31.28 18.48 21.73
C LEU A 264 31.21 19.88 22.37
N HIS A 265 30.15 20.19 23.11
CA HIS A 265 30.01 21.49 23.78
C HIS A 265 30.49 21.40 25.21
N THR A 266 31.28 22.39 25.61
CA THR A 266 31.77 22.56 26.98
C THR A 266 30.91 23.52 27.80
N ASP A 267 30.01 24.27 27.16
CA ASP A 267 29.10 25.21 27.83
C ASP A 267 28.00 24.45 28.60
N PRO A 268 27.94 24.57 29.94
CA PRO A 268 26.94 23.91 30.78
C PRO A 268 25.49 24.22 30.37
N ALA A 269 25.21 25.44 29.90
CA ALA A 269 23.86 25.83 29.50
C ALA A 269 23.40 25.17 28.18
N ILE A 270 24.35 24.76 27.32
CA ILE A 270 24.05 24.00 26.10
C ILE A 270 23.82 22.53 26.44
N ILE A 271 24.64 21.98 27.35
CA ILE A 271 24.50 20.59 27.81
C ILE A 271 23.15 20.38 28.48
N GLU A 272 22.74 21.29 29.37
CA GLU A 272 21.46 21.20 30.07
C GLU A 272 20.26 21.30 29.12
N ARG A 273 20.31 22.19 28.11
CA ARG A 273 19.29 22.24 27.06
C ARG A 273 19.19 20.91 26.28
N LYS A 274 20.31 20.28 25.96
CA LYS A 274 20.31 18.96 25.29
C LYS A 274 19.74 17.87 26.19
N ARG A 275 20.07 17.89 27.48
CA ARG A 275 19.52 16.97 28.49
C ARG A 275 18.00 17.05 28.52
N ALA A 276 17.46 18.26 28.70
CA ALA A 276 16.02 18.51 28.72
C ALA A 276 15.30 18.02 27.46
N VAL A 277 15.89 18.23 26.27
CA VAL A 277 15.31 17.74 25.00
C VAL A 277 15.25 16.21 24.94
N ILE A 278 16.31 15.51 25.39
CA ILE A 278 16.36 14.05 25.41
C ILE A 278 15.37 13.49 26.43
N GLU A 279 15.27 14.10 27.61
CA GLU A 279 14.33 13.72 28.66
C GLU A 279 12.88 13.89 28.21
N ALA A 280 12.54 15.03 27.61
CA ALA A 280 11.21 15.27 27.04
C ALA A 280 10.88 14.24 25.93
N ALA A 281 11.86 13.84 25.12
CA ALA A 281 11.66 12.79 24.12
C ALA A 281 11.40 11.42 24.76
N LEU A 282 12.10 11.07 25.84
CA LEU A 282 11.87 9.83 26.59
C LEU A 282 10.50 9.83 27.30
N GLN A 283 10.07 10.97 27.84
CA GLN A 283 8.75 11.12 28.45
C GLN A 283 7.64 10.91 27.41
N ARG A 284 7.73 11.55 26.24
CA ARG A 284 6.79 11.31 25.12
C ARG A 284 6.75 9.85 24.70
N ALA A 285 7.91 9.19 24.60
CA ALA A 285 7.98 7.78 24.24
C ALA A 285 7.35 6.86 25.30
N ARG A 286 7.43 7.21 26.59
CA ARG A 286 6.74 6.50 27.68
C ARG A 286 5.23 6.71 27.63
N ALA A 287 4.79 7.95 27.44
CA ALA A 287 3.39 8.35 27.32
C ALA A 287 2.68 7.59 26.17
N GLN A 288 3.33 7.54 24.99
CA GLN A 288 2.86 6.77 23.84
C GLN A 288 2.78 5.25 24.08
N ARG A 289 3.61 4.70 24.99
CA ARG A 289 3.54 3.29 25.40
C ARG A 289 2.43 3.00 26.40
N SER A 290 2.12 3.95 27.28
CA SER A 290 1.06 3.81 28.27
C SER A 290 -0.33 4.20 27.74
N GLY A 291 -0.43 4.73 26.52
CA GLY A 291 -1.68 5.27 25.98
C GLY A 291 -2.18 6.51 26.73
N ALA A 292 -1.30 7.18 27.47
CA ALA A 292 -1.59 8.40 28.20
C ALA A 292 -1.04 9.58 27.38
N GLU A 293 -1.88 10.55 27.07
CA GLU A 293 -1.45 11.81 26.48
C GLU A 293 -0.56 12.56 27.50
N PRO A 294 0.57 13.16 27.10
CA PRO A 294 1.35 13.98 28.02
C PRO A 294 0.60 15.28 28.30
N ASP A 295 0.30 15.55 29.57
CA ASP A 295 -0.18 16.85 30.03
C ASP A 295 0.90 17.91 29.73
N ASP A 296 0.67 18.72 28.69
CA ASP A 296 1.44 19.93 28.40
C ASP A 296 1.06 21.00 29.43
N GLU A 297 1.66 20.95 30.60
CA GLU A 297 1.68 22.05 31.57
C GLU A 297 3.06 22.73 31.52
N VAL A 298 3.21 23.70 30.60
CA VAL A 298 4.28 24.70 30.67
C VAL A 298 3.63 26.07 30.61
N GLY A 299 3.47 26.67 31.79
CA GLY A 299 2.96 28.03 31.95
C GLY A 299 3.93 29.10 31.46
N GLN A 300 3.35 30.12 30.84
CA GLN A 300 3.55 31.54 31.14
C GLN A 300 2.28 32.30 30.78
#